data_AF-A0A5K1DSJ8-F1
#
_entry.id   AF-A0A5K1DSJ8-F1
#
_cell.length_a   1.000
_cell.length_b   1.000
_cell.length_c   1.000
_cell.angle_alpha   90.00
_cell.angle_beta   90.00
_cell.angle_gamma   90.00
#
_symmetry.space_group_name_H-M   'P 1'
#
loop_
_entity.id
_entity.type
_entity.pdbx_description
1 polymer ?
#
loop_
_entity_poly.entity_id
_entity_poly.type
_entity_poly.pdbx_seq_one_letter_code
_entity_poly.pdbx_strand_id
1 'polypeptide(L)'
;MAASAMVLDPKAPPPAPPPAVLADPQAQSHHGETSAGDEDDLYARLKALQRQLEFIDIQEEYVKDEQKNLKRELLRAQEEVKRIQSVPLVIGQFMEMVDQNNGIVGSTTGSNYYVRILSTINRELLKPSASVALHRHSNALVDVLPPEADSSISLLSQSEKPDVTYN
;
A
#
# COMPACT_ATOMS: atom_id res chain seq x y z
N MET A 1 -32.39 25.84 -19.75
CA MET A 1 -32.54 24.38 -19.93
C MET A 1 -31.26 23.74 -19.43
N ALA A 2 -31.31 23.16 -18.24
CA ALA A 2 -30.17 22.55 -17.56
C ALA A 2 -30.16 21.04 -17.85
N ALA A 3 -29.01 20.52 -18.27
CA ALA A 3 -28.76 19.09 -18.38
C ALA A 3 -27.51 18.79 -17.54
N SER A 4 -27.75 18.26 -16.34
CA SER A 4 -26.74 17.77 -15.41
C SER A 4 -26.41 16.32 -15.80
N ALA A 5 -25.20 16.06 -16.29
CA ALA A 5 -24.72 14.73 -16.58
C ALA A 5 -23.94 14.19 -15.36
N MET A 6 -24.61 13.36 -14.55
CA MET A 6 -23.97 12.58 -13.48
C MET A 6 -23.15 11.45 -14.12
N VAL A 7 -21.84 11.49 -13.89
CA VAL A 7 -20.92 10.39 -14.19
C VAL A 7 -21.17 9.28 -13.17
N LEU A 8 -21.55 8.10 -13.66
CA LEU A 8 -21.70 6.87 -12.89
C LEU A 8 -20.33 6.38 -12.43
N ASP A 9 -20.10 6.35 -11.12
CA ASP A 9 -19.00 5.61 -10.52
C ASP A 9 -19.17 4.10 -10.78
N PRO A 10 -18.12 3.37 -11.19
CA PRO A 10 -18.16 1.93 -11.21
C PRO A 10 -18.13 1.41 -9.77
N LYS A 11 -19.28 0.92 -9.33
CA LYS A 11 -19.49 0.19 -8.08
C LYS A 11 -18.37 -0.83 -7.85
N ALA A 12 -17.54 -0.59 -6.83
CA ALA A 12 -16.55 -1.55 -6.36
C ALA A 12 -17.24 -2.90 -6.05
N PRO A 13 -16.65 -4.05 -6.44
CA PRO A 13 -17.18 -5.34 -6.03
C PRO A 13 -17.17 -5.42 -4.49
N PRO A 14 -18.24 -5.92 -3.85
CA PRO A 14 -18.28 -6.02 -2.40
C PRO A 14 -17.13 -6.90 -1.90
N PRO A 15 -16.52 -6.59 -0.75
CA PRO A 15 -15.55 -7.49 -0.13
C PRO A 15 -16.24 -8.84 0.11
N ALA A 16 -15.60 -9.92 -0.33
CA ALA A 16 -16.06 -11.28 -0.06
C ALA A 16 -16.32 -11.41 1.46
N PRO A 17 -17.45 -12.00 1.87
CA PRO A 17 -17.71 -12.21 3.28
C PRO A 17 -16.57 -13.05 3.87
N PRO A 18 -16.08 -12.73 5.09
CA PRO A 18 -15.12 -13.60 5.76
C PRO A 18 -15.71 -15.01 5.83
N PRO A 19 -14.89 -16.07 5.66
CA PRO A 19 -15.38 -17.43 5.81
C PRO A 19 -16.06 -17.52 7.17
N ALA A 20 -17.33 -17.94 7.15
CA ALA A 20 -18.14 -18.09 8.34
C ALA A 20 -17.29 -18.81 9.39
N VAL A 21 -16.99 -18.13 10.49
CA VAL A 21 -16.45 -18.75 11.69
C VAL A 21 -17.42 -19.86 12.05
N LEU A 22 -17.01 -21.09 11.76
CA LEU A 22 -17.70 -22.30 12.15
C LEU A 22 -17.88 -22.18 13.67
N ALA A 23 -19.14 -22.12 14.10
CA ALA A 23 -19.49 -22.13 15.51
C ALA A 23 -18.82 -23.32 16.19
N ASP A 24 -18.11 -23.06 17.29
CA ASP A 24 -17.57 -24.09 18.18
C ASP A 24 -18.71 -25.02 18.64
N PRO A 25 -18.64 -26.33 18.39
CA PRO A 25 -19.66 -27.28 18.83
C PRO A 25 -19.43 -27.73 20.29
N GLN A 26 -18.95 -26.85 21.17
CA GLN A 26 -18.72 -27.14 22.58
C GLN A 26 -19.72 -26.39 23.48
N ALA A 27 -20.99 -26.80 23.43
CA ALA A 27 -21.89 -26.60 24.57
C ALA A 27 -23.04 -27.61 24.53
N GLN A 28 -23.17 -28.39 25.62
CA GLN A 28 -24.24 -29.34 25.99
C GLN A 28 -24.07 -30.75 25.34
N SER A 29 -24.04 -31.90 26.02
CA SER A 29 -24.34 -32.29 27.42
C SER A 29 -23.95 -33.76 27.73
N HIS A 30 -23.50 -33.99 28.97
CA HIS A 30 -23.64 -35.17 29.86
C HIS A 30 -24.02 -36.59 29.37
N HIS A 31 -23.17 -37.54 29.80
CA HIS A 31 -23.40 -38.89 30.38
C HIS A 31 -24.20 -39.97 29.60
N GLY A 32 -23.56 -41.11 29.33
CA GLY A 32 -24.25 -42.38 29.07
C GLY A 32 -23.39 -43.47 28.43
N GLU A 33 -22.99 -44.46 29.24
CA GLU A 33 -22.79 -45.88 28.91
C GLU A 33 -21.98 -46.27 27.65
N THR A 34 -20.75 -46.75 27.89
CA THR A 34 -20.00 -47.60 26.95
C THR A 34 -20.84 -48.82 26.57
N SER A 35 -21.38 -48.83 25.36
CA SER A 35 -21.99 -50.00 24.73
C SER A 35 -21.37 -50.20 23.34
N ALA A 36 -21.21 -51.46 22.93
CA ALA A 36 -20.44 -51.89 21.76
C ALA A 36 -21.00 -51.46 20.38
N GLY A 37 -21.82 -50.39 20.31
CA GLY A 37 -22.32 -49.75 19.09
C GLY A 37 -21.62 -48.43 18.73
N ASP A 38 -20.71 -47.93 19.58
CA ASP A 38 -19.99 -46.66 19.36
C ASP A 38 -18.80 -46.79 18.40
N GLU A 39 -18.33 -48.02 18.11
CA GLU A 39 -17.17 -48.23 17.23
C GLU A 39 -17.44 -47.81 15.78
N ASP A 40 -18.66 -48.01 15.28
CA ASP A 40 -19.06 -47.60 13.94
C ASP A 40 -19.19 -46.07 13.81
N ASP A 41 -19.64 -45.39 14.87
CA ASP A 41 -19.76 -43.93 14.90
C ASP A 41 -18.39 -43.24 15.12
N LEU A 42 -17.51 -43.86 15.92
CA LEU A 42 -16.10 -43.46 16.06
C LEU A 42 -15.34 -43.64 14.74
N TYR A 43 -15.56 -44.74 14.02
CA TYR A 43 -14.95 -44.98 12.71
C TYR A 43 -15.47 -44.01 11.65
N ALA A 44 -16.78 -43.70 11.64
CA ALA A 44 -17.37 -42.70 10.76
C ALA A 44 -16.80 -41.29 11.05
N ARG A 45 -16.64 -40.93 12.32
CA ARG A 45 -16.03 -39.67 12.75
C ARG A 45 -14.55 -39.57 12.38
N LEU A 46 -13.80 -40.65 12.54
CA LEU A 46 -12.40 -40.74 12.11
C LEU A 46 -12.29 -40.50 10.60
N LYS A 47 -13.13 -41.18 9.80
CA LYS A 47 -13.14 -41.03 8.34
C LYS A 47 -13.56 -39.63 7.89
N ALA A 48 -14.51 -39.00 8.60
CA ALA A 48 -14.90 -37.61 8.35
C ALA A 48 -13.76 -36.63 8.66
N LEU A 49 -13.05 -36.82 9.78
CA LEU A 49 -11.88 -36.02 10.16
C LEU A 49 -10.71 -36.21 9.19
N GLN A 50 -10.48 -37.44 8.71
CA GLN A 50 -9.48 -37.71 7.66
C GLN A 50 -9.80 -36.96 6.37
N ARG A 51 -11.05 -37.01 5.91
CA ARG A 51 -11.49 -36.24 4.73
C ARG A 51 -11.36 -34.73 4.95
N GLN A 52 -11.60 -34.26 6.16
CA GLN A 52 -11.45 -32.85 6.50
C GLN A 52 -9.98 -32.42 6.52
N LEU A 53 -9.08 -33.27 7.02
CA LEU A 53 -7.63 -33.04 6.94
C LEU A 53 -7.16 -32.97 5.49
N GLU A 54 -7.53 -33.96 4.66
CA GLU A 54 -7.20 -33.94 3.23
C GLU A 54 -7.70 -32.68 2.53
N PHE A 55 -8.92 -32.22 2.87
CA PHE A 55 -9.46 -30.97 2.33
C PHE A 55 -8.64 -29.74 2.77
N ILE A 56 -8.27 -29.66 4.05
CA ILE A 56 -7.47 -28.56 4.59
C ILE A 56 -6.07 -28.55 3.97
N ASP A 57 -5.45 -29.71 3.76
CA ASP A 57 -4.13 -29.82 3.15
C ASP A 57 -4.12 -29.24 1.72
N ILE A 58 -5.16 -29.55 0.93
CA ILE A 58 -5.33 -28.98 -0.42
C ILE A 58 -5.56 -27.46 -0.35
N GLN A 59 -6.35 -26.98 0.61
CA GLN A 59 -6.56 -25.54 0.80
C GLN A 59 -5.27 -24.83 1.23
N GLU A 60 -4.46 -25.46 2.08
CA GLU A 60 -3.18 -24.92 2.50
C GLU A 60 -2.21 -24.80 1.33
N GLU A 61 -2.12 -25.83 0.48
CA GLU A 61 -1.33 -25.80 -0.75
C GLU A 61 -1.81 -24.69 -1.70
N TYR A 62 -3.14 -24.58 -1.90
CA TYR A 62 -3.73 -23.54 -2.73
C TYR A 62 -3.39 -22.13 -2.23
N VAL A 63 -3.54 -21.88 -0.92
CA VAL A 63 -3.22 -20.58 -0.33
C VAL A 63 -1.71 -20.30 -0.42
N LYS A 64 -0.85 -21.30 -0.22
CA LYS A 64 0.61 -21.15 -0.37
C LYS A 64 0.97 -20.75 -1.80
N ASP A 65 0.32 -21.32 -2.80
CA ASP A 65 0.61 -21.01 -4.20
C ASP A 65 0.01 -19.68 -4.64
N GLU A 66 -1.19 -19.32 -4.19
CA GLU A 66 -1.75 -17.98 -4.37
C GLU A 66 -0.88 -16.89 -3.74
N GLN A 67 -0.36 -17.12 -2.51
CA GLN A 67 0.58 -16.20 -1.88
C GLN A 67 1.86 -16.01 -2.71
N LYS A 68 2.40 -17.09 -3.30
CA LYS A 68 3.57 -16.99 -4.19
C LYS A 68 3.22 -16.23 -5.46
N ASN A 69 2.04 -16.46 -6.04
CA ASN A 69 1.58 -15.78 -7.25
C ASN A 69 1.44 -14.27 -7.00
N LEU A 70 0.74 -13.88 -5.93
CA LEU A 70 0.58 -12.48 -5.51
C LEU A 70 1.93 -11.80 -5.24
N LYS A 71 2.89 -12.49 -4.60
CA LYS A 71 4.25 -11.95 -4.40
C LYS A 71 4.98 -11.70 -5.71
N ARG A 72 4.83 -12.59 -6.70
CA ARG A 72 5.41 -12.39 -8.04
C ARG A 72 4.77 -11.22 -8.77
N GLU A 73 3.45 -11.11 -8.70
CA GLU A 73 2.72 -9.99 -9.30
C GLU A 73 3.11 -8.65 -8.65
N LEU A 74 3.26 -8.63 -7.32
CA LEU A 74 3.74 -7.46 -6.59
C LEU A 74 5.14 -7.04 -7.07
N LEU A 75 6.08 -7.98 -7.20
CA LEU A 75 7.43 -7.69 -7.71
C LEU A 75 7.38 -7.09 -9.11
N ARG A 76 6.57 -7.67 -10.01
CA ARG A 76 6.36 -7.16 -11.35
C ARG A 76 5.80 -5.74 -11.33
N ALA A 77 4.77 -5.48 -10.53
CA ALA A 77 4.19 -4.15 -10.38
C ALA A 77 5.21 -3.14 -9.83
N GLN A 78 6.04 -3.55 -8.86
CA GLN A 78 7.12 -2.70 -8.33
C GLN A 78 8.18 -2.37 -9.40
N GLU A 79 8.54 -3.30 -10.27
CA GLU A 79 9.46 -3.04 -11.38
C GLU A 79 8.87 -2.06 -12.40
N GLU A 80 7.56 -2.14 -12.67
CA GLU A 80 6.87 -1.18 -13.52
C GLU A 80 6.86 0.23 -12.89
N VAL A 81 6.66 0.35 -11.57
CA VAL A 81 6.76 1.65 -10.87
C VAL A 81 8.17 2.21 -10.93
N LYS A 82 9.21 1.39 -10.70
CA LYS A 82 10.62 1.82 -10.80
C LYS A 82 10.97 2.35 -12.19
N ARG A 83 10.34 1.81 -13.25
CA ARG A 83 10.52 2.29 -14.62
C ARG A 83 9.99 3.72 -14.81
N ILE A 84 8.90 4.08 -14.12
CA ILE A 84 8.35 5.45 -14.15
C ILE A 84 9.27 6.42 -13.39
N GLN A 85 9.96 5.93 -12.36
CA GLN A 85 10.89 6.74 -11.57
C GLN A 85 12.18 7.11 -12.32
N SER A 86 12.62 6.31 -13.30
CA SER A 86 13.98 6.42 -13.83
C SER A 86 14.17 7.38 -15.02
N VAL A 87 13.13 7.92 -15.66
CA VAL A 87 13.30 8.72 -16.90
C VAL A 87 12.15 9.70 -17.18
N PRO A 88 12.42 10.81 -17.87
CA PRO A 88 13.05 12.02 -17.35
C PRO A 88 12.18 12.71 -16.28
N LEU A 89 12.82 13.11 -15.18
CA LEU A 89 12.20 13.82 -14.07
C LEU A 89 12.43 15.33 -14.19
N VAL A 90 11.45 16.10 -13.74
CA VAL A 90 11.49 17.55 -13.60
C VAL A 90 11.43 17.86 -12.11
N ILE A 91 12.30 18.75 -11.65
CA ILE A 91 12.33 19.15 -10.23
C ILE A 91 11.20 20.15 -9.98
N GLY A 92 10.46 19.96 -8.90
CA GLY A 92 9.44 20.88 -8.41
C GLY A 92 9.52 21.06 -6.90
N GLN A 93 8.72 21.98 -6.39
CA GLN A 93 8.51 22.17 -4.96
C GLN A 93 7.10 21.72 -4.59
N PHE A 94 7.00 20.96 -3.51
CA PHE A 94 5.71 20.60 -2.95
C PHE A 94 5.12 21.79 -2.19
N MET A 95 3.86 22.14 -2.42
CA MET A 95 3.20 23.23 -1.68
C MET A 95 2.30 22.68 -0.57
N GLU A 96 1.20 22.03 -0.94
CA GLU A 96 0.18 21.59 0.01
C GLU A 96 -0.52 20.30 -0.47
N MET A 97 -0.93 19.44 0.47
CA MET A 97 -1.81 18.30 0.18
C MET A 97 -3.26 18.79 0.21
N VAL A 98 -3.99 18.58 -0.88
CA VAL A 98 -5.43 18.89 -0.94
C VAL A 98 -6.24 17.70 -0.45
N ASP A 99 -5.87 16.51 -0.93
CA ASP A 99 -6.53 15.26 -0.58
C ASP A 99 -5.52 14.23 -0.09
N GLN A 100 -6.04 13.08 0.34
CA GLN A 100 -5.20 11.91 0.56
C GLN A 100 -4.52 11.42 -0.72
N ASN A 101 -4.90 11.82 -1.92
CA ASN A 101 -4.30 11.27 -3.15
C ASN A 101 -3.74 12.33 -4.09
N ASN A 102 -4.00 13.60 -3.78
CA ASN A 102 -3.75 14.72 -4.66
C ASN A 102 -3.09 15.85 -3.87
N GLY A 103 -2.20 16.58 -4.53
CA GLY A 103 -1.50 17.71 -3.94
C GLY A 103 -1.20 18.77 -4.98
N ILE A 104 -0.81 19.94 -4.49
CA ILE A 104 -0.36 21.06 -5.32
C ILE A 104 1.16 21.06 -5.33
N VAL A 105 1.72 21.11 -6.54
CA VAL A 105 3.17 21.23 -6.77
C VAL A 105 3.47 22.47 -7.60
N GLY A 106 4.51 23.19 -7.22
CA GLY A 106 5.11 24.25 -8.02
C GLY A 106 6.19 23.65 -8.91
N SER A 107 6.01 23.72 -10.23
CA SER A 107 7.09 23.36 -11.14
C SER A 107 8.16 24.46 -11.14
N THR A 108 9.42 24.09 -11.39
CA THR A 108 10.50 25.04 -11.69
C THR A 108 10.21 25.96 -12.89
N THR A 109 9.18 25.65 -13.69
CA THR A 109 8.66 26.52 -14.76
C THR A 109 7.80 27.69 -14.26
N GLY A 110 7.55 27.80 -12.95
CA GLY A 110 6.77 28.88 -12.33
C GLY A 110 5.27 28.66 -12.30
N SER A 111 4.78 27.57 -12.90
CA SER A 111 3.36 27.18 -12.90
C SER A 111 3.06 26.20 -11.76
N ASN A 112 1.87 26.36 -11.16
CA ASN A 112 1.35 25.43 -10.15
C ASN A 112 0.44 24.38 -10.79
N TYR A 113 0.63 23.12 -10.43
CA TYR A 113 -0.14 21.99 -10.95
C TYR A 113 -0.86 21.27 -9.82
N TYR A 114 -2.09 20.86 -10.10
CA TYR A 114 -2.83 19.89 -9.29
C TYR A 114 -2.50 18.49 -9.78
N VAL A 115 -1.84 17.69 -8.95
CA VAL A 115 -1.21 16.45 -9.38
C VAL A 115 -1.54 15.28 -8.46
N ARG A 116 -1.58 14.08 -9.05
CA ARG A 116 -1.73 12.83 -8.33
C ARG A 116 -0.39 12.47 -7.67
N ILE A 117 -0.46 12.11 -6.39
CA ILE A 117 0.69 11.61 -5.61
C ILE A 117 0.77 10.08 -5.77
N LEU A 118 1.95 9.55 -6.12
CA LEU A 118 2.17 8.10 -6.16
C LEU A 118 2.01 7.49 -4.76
N SER A 119 1.37 6.32 -4.70
CA SER A 119 1.08 5.61 -3.44
C SER A 119 2.33 5.03 -2.76
N THR A 120 3.44 4.93 -3.47
CA THR A 120 4.72 4.43 -2.94
C THR A 120 5.46 5.44 -2.06
N ILE A 121 4.99 6.69 -2.02
CA ILE A 121 5.66 7.78 -1.33
C ILE A 121 5.14 7.91 0.10
N ASN A 122 6.06 8.13 1.03
CA ASN A 122 5.74 8.39 2.43
C ASN A 122 5.27 9.85 2.60
N ARG A 123 4.01 10.00 3.03
CA ARG A 123 3.35 11.31 3.21
C ARG A 123 3.98 12.17 4.28
N GLU A 124 4.63 11.55 5.26
CA GLU A 124 5.27 12.25 6.37
C GLU A 124 6.49 13.07 5.92
N LEU A 125 7.12 12.65 4.82
CA LEU A 125 8.24 13.34 4.19
C LEU A 125 7.78 14.53 3.34
N LEU A 126 6.49 14.58 2.96
CA LEU A 126 5.91 15.69 2.21
C LEU A 126 5.67 16.87 3.15
N LYS A 127 6.71 17.69 3.33
CA LYS A 127 6.61 19.00 3.97
C LYS A 127 6.39 20.08 2.92
N PRO A 128 5.68 21.18 3.26
CA PRO A 128 5.65 22.36 2.40
C PRO A 128 7.07 22.78 2.06
N SER A 129 7.28 23.16 0.80
CA SER A 129 8.58 23.53 0.22
C SER A 129 9.61 22.39 0.13
N ALA A 130 9.21 21.13 0.33
CA ALA A 130 10.09 20.00 0.04
C ALA A 130 10.38 19.91 -1.46
N SER A 131 11.62 19.53 -1.80
CA SER A 131 12.01 19.25 -3.18
C SER A 131 11.39 17.92 -3.62
N VAL A 132 10.68 17.93 -4.75
CA VAL A 132 10.00 16.75 -5.27
C VAL A 132 10.35 16.51 -6.74
N ALA A 133 10.39 15.24 -7.11
CA ALA A 133 10.53 14.80 -8.48
C ALA A 133 9.15 14.68 -9.12
N LEU A 134 8.95 15.40 -10.22
CA LEU A 134 7.77 15.33 -11.07
C LEU A 134 8.10 14.59 -12.36
N HIS A 135 7.14 13.85 -12.90
CA HIS A 135 7.30 13.25 -14.23
C HIS A 135 7.11 14.30 -15.34
N ARG A 136 7.98 14.33 -16.36
CA ARG A 136 8.03 15.42 -17.38
C ARG A 136 6.71 15.69 -18.13
N HIS A 137 5.91 14.68 -18.41
CA HIS A 137 4.72 14.83 -19.27
C HIS A 137 3.40 14.92 -18.49
N SER A 138 3.33 14.23 -17.35
CA SER A 138 2.10 14.14 -16.54
C SER A 138 2.15 15.02 -15.30
N ASN A 139 3.32 15.57 -14.96
CA ASN A 139 3.58 16.32 -13.73
C ASN A 139 3.22 15.56 -12.45
N ALA A 140 2.98 14.25 -12.51
CA ALA A 140 2.68 13.43 -11.34
C ALA A 140 3.86 13.45 -10.36
N LEU A 141 3.56 13.42 -9.05
CA LEU A 141 4.58 13.41 -8.01
C LEU A 141 5.13 12.00 -7.87
N VAL A 142 6.42 11.82 -8.17
CA VAL A 142 7.08 10.53 -8.32
C VAL A 142 7.92 10.14 -7.11
N ASP A 143 8.71 11.09 -6.59
CA ASP A 143 9.57 10.89 -5.44
C ASP A 143 9.84 12.21 -4.70
N VAL A 144 10.29 12.13 -3.46
CA VAL A 144 10.77 13.28 -2.68
C VAL A 144 12.28 13.28 -2.73
N LEU A 145 12.86 14.38 -3.22
CA LEU A 145 14.31 14.53 -3.23
C LEU A 145 14.78 15.01 -1.85
N PRO A 146 16.01 14.66 -1.43
CA PRO A 146 16.63 15.31 -0.29
C PRO A 146 16.50 16.84 -0.44
N PRO A 147 16.26 17.59 0.65
CA PRO A 147 16.17 19.04 0.57
C PRO A 147 17.45 19.55 -0.09
N GLU A 148 17.32 20.14 -1.28
CA GLU A 148 18.45 20.74 -1.94
C GLU A 148 18.90 21.92 -1.07
N ALA A 149 19.97 21.69 -0.30
CA ALA A 149 20.84 22.78 0.08
C ALA A 149 21.44 23.26 -1.22
N ASP A 150 21.00 24.43 -1.68
CA ASP A 150 21.58 25.11 -2.84
C ASP A 150 23.10 25.00 -2.77
N SER A 151 23.72 24.41 -3.79
CA SER A 151 25.17 24.23 -3.85
C SER A 151 25.92 25.58 -3.91
N SER A 152 25.20 26.69 -4.10
CA SER A 152 25.72 28.04 -3.93
C SER A 152 25.98 28.42 -2.46
N ILE A 153 25.32 27.75 -1.50
CA ILE A 153 25.46 28.00 -0.06
C ILE A 153 26.37 26.93 0.53
N SER A 154 27.68 27.13 0.39
CA SER A 154 28.66 26.41 1.20
C SER A 154 28.48 26.84 2.66
N LEU A 155 28.05 25.93 3.52
CA LEU A 155 28.04 26.17 4.96
C LEU A 155 29.48 26.49 5.38
N LEU A 156 29.75 27.75 5.74
CA LEU A 156 31.05 28.14 6.28
C LEU A 156 31.31 27.28 7.52
N SER A 157 32.35 26.46 7.44
CA SER A 157 32.73 25.62 8.56
C SER A 157 33.37 26.49 9.65
N GLN A 158 33.50 25.94 10.87
CA GLN A 158 34.05 26.66 12.02
C GLN A 158 35.47 27.24 11.78
N SER A 159 36.17 26.78 10.74
CA SER A 159 37.48 27.29 10.32
C SER A 159 37.42 28.63 9.55
N GLU A 160 36.27 29.03 9.06
CA GLU A 160 36.08 30.24 8.24
C GLU A 160 35.41 31.38 9.04
N LYS A 161 35.55 31.32 10.38
CA LYS A 161 35.04 32.37 11.27
C LYS A 161 35.80 33.69 11.00
N PRO A 162 35.10 34.80 10.71
CA PRO A 162 35.76 36.09 10.53
C PRO A 162 36.32 36.62 11.85
N ASP A 163 37.51 37.19 11.80
CA ASP A 163 38.24 37.76 12.96
C ASP A 163 37.83 39.23 13.26
N VAL A 164 36.67 39.67 12.77
CA VAL A 164 36.27 41.08 12.87
C VAL A 164 35.53 41.31 14.20
N THR A 165 36.05 42.25 15.00
CA THR A 165 35.46 42.65 16.29
C THR A 165 34.63 43.92 16.11
N TYR A 166 33.40 43.95 16.66
CA TYR A 166 32.55 45.14 16.68
C TYR A 166 32.96 46.05 17.85
N ASN A 167 33.88 46.99 17.59
CA ASN A 167 34.18 48.08 18.51
C ASN A 167 33.22 49.24 18.33
#